data_AF-A0A7X3MW72-F1
#
_entry.id   AF-A0A7X3MW72-F1
#
_cell.length_a   1.000
_cell.length_b   1.000
_cell.length_c   1.000
_cell.angle_alpha   90.00
_cell.angle_beta   90.00
_cell.angle_gamma   90.00
#
_symmetry.space_group_name_H-M   'P 1'
#
loop_
_entity.id
_entity.type
_entity.pdbx_description
1 polymer ?
#
loop_
_entity_poly.entity_id
_entity_poly.type
_entity_poly.pdbx_seq_one_letter_code
_entity_poly.pdbx_strand_id
1 'polypeptide(L)'
;MAKHHSFIVPLFACALLPSVALSQTQPSGCGDAVTVQRDDTLSSIAERCDVTERSLMRLNPRIEGSRDLRVGMQLDVRGDVDEGLGRLGSLAGQAVATLSDFARNLGSSAQDLLDRNPDLRQRMESVERQLQSSGTGSVKGSVSVTPTEVASGETLTVTAQGLPSDTPVVIGAGRRQAAYEIIERARTSSDGTLRMNVRVPDWAANMRQLAVVVAAENSEWSIRSEPITVTGSKL
;
A
#
# COMPACT_ATOMS: atom_id res chain seq x y z
N MET A 1 35.69 48.70 47.85
CA MET A 1 36.34 49.86 47.18
C MET A 1 36.87 49.40 45.84
N ALA A 2 36.58 50.16 44.78
CA ALA A 2 36.74 49.81 43.38
C ALA A 2 38.14 50.12 42.80
N LYS A 3 38.55 49.35 41.77
CA LYS A 3 39.18 49.75 40.48
C LYS A 3 39.74 48.49 39.80
N HIS A 4 39.04 47.86 38.85
CA HIS A 4 39.00 48.11 37.41
C HIS A 4 40.35 48.07 36.65
N HIS A 5 40.35 47.19 35.63
CA HIS A 5 41.10 47.16 34.35
C HIS A 5 42.09 45.99 34.23
N SER A 6 42.25 45.28 33.11
CA SER A 6 41.46 45.07 31.89
C SER A 6 42.25 44.01 31.08
N PHE A 7 41.54 43.32 30.18
CA PHE A 7 42.03 42.83 28.89
C PHE A 7 42.73 41.45 28.71
N ILE A 8 41.98 40.62 27.96
CA ILE A 8 42.36 39.68 26.88
C ILE A 8 42.43 38.17 27.21
N VAL A 9 41.37 37.52 26.72
CA VAL A 9 41.04 36.12 26.46
C VAL A 9 41.31 35.87 24.95
N PRO A 10 41.37 34.66 24.37
CA PRO A 10 41.99 33.37 24.74
C PRO A 10 42.92 32.83 23.62
N LEU A 11 43.77 31.83 23.91
CA LEU A 11 44.40 31.00 22.87
C LEU A 11 43.54 29.74 22.66
N PHE A 12 42.93 29.66 21.47
CA PHE A 12 41.98 28.64 21.04
C PHE A 12 42.64 27.27 20.90
N ALA A 13 42.05 26.25 21.54
CA ALA A 13 42.46 24.86 21.46
C ALA A 13 42.23 24.29 20.06
N CYS A 14 43.27 23.66 19.52
CA CYS A 14 43.36 23.10 18.17
C CYS A 14 42.57 21.78 18.09
N ALA A 15 41.42 21.81 17.41
CA ALA A 15 40.61 20.62 17.12
C ALA A 15 41.17 19.89 15.88
N LEU A 16 41.53 18.61 16.04
CA LEU A 16 41.88 17.71 14.94
C LEU A 16 40.65 17.46 14.06
N LEU A 17 40.73 17.89 12.80
CA LEU A 17 39.81 17.49 11.73
C LEU A 17 40.52 16.49 10.82
N PRO A 18 39.89 15.36 10.43
CA PRO A 18 40.41 14.49 9.39
C PRO A 18 40.37 15.24 8.05
N SER A 19 41.53 15.39 7.41
CA SER A 19 41.66 15.96 6.08
C SER A 19 40.94 15.08 5.06
N VAL A 20 39.76 15.51 4.64
CA VAL A 20 39.10 14.98 3.46
C VAL A 20 39.94 15.45 2.26
N ALA A 21 40.73 14.54 1.68
CA ALA A 21 41.41 14.82 0.43
C ALA A 21 40.34 15.02 -0.66
N LEU A 22 40.06 16.27 -1.01
CA LEU A 22 39.38 16.60 -2.26
C LEU A 22 40.24 16.01 -3.37
N SER A 23 39.77 14.94 -4.00
CA SER A 23 40.33 14.46 -5.26
C SER A 23 40.18 15.59 -6.26
N GLN A 24 41.25 16.36 -6.44
CA GLN A 24 41.30 17.31 -7.54
C GLN A 24 41.21 16.47 -8.80
N THR A 25 40.15 16.67 -9.59
CA THR A 25 40.12 16.25 -10.99
C THR A 25 41.42 16.74 -11.60
N GLN A 26 42.32 15.79 -11.90
CA GLN A 26 43.54 16.11 -12.61
C GLN A 26 43.15 16.92 -13.85
N PRO A 27 43.87 18.02 -14.15
CA PRO A 27 43.73 18.63 -15.45
C PRO A 27 44.05 17.53 -16.46
N SER A 28 43.02 17.06 -17.16
CA SER A 28 43.17 16.43 -18.46
C SER A 28 44.20 17.27 -19.20
N GLY A 29 45.20 16.67 -19.85
CA GLY A 29 46.25 17.42 -20.57
C GLY A 29 45.67 18.39 -21.63
N CYS A 30 44.36 18.31 -21.86
CA CYS A 30 43.53 19.19 -22.66
C CYS A 30 42.51 19.94 -21.79
N GLY A 31 42.25 21.21 -22.14
CA GLY A 31 41.17 22.01 -21.57
C GLY A 31 39.78 21.53 -22.00
N ASP A 32 38.77 22.41 -21.98
CA ASP A 32 37.40 22.04 -22.36
C ASP A 32 37.28 21.60 -23.83
N ALA A 33 38.20 22.09 -24.68
CA ALA A 33 38.33 21.67 -26.07
C ALA A 33 39.81 21.49 -26.49
N VAL A 34 40.03 20.70 -27.54
CA VAL A 34 41.35 20.45 -28.15
C VAL A 34 41.29 20.65 -29.66
N THR A 35 42.36 21.18 -30.26
CA THR A 35 42.48 21.32 -31.71
C THR A 35 43.19 20.11 -32.31
N VAL A 36 42.59 19.52 -33.35
CA VAL A 36 43.13 18.37 -34.08
C VAL A 36 44.39 18.78 -34.84
N GLN A 37 45.48 18.05 -34.61
CA GLN A 37 46.78 18.23 -35.28
C GLN A 37 46.97 17.22 -36.42
N ARG A 38 48.06 17.39 -37.18
CA ARG A 38 48.43 16.42 -38.23
C ARG A 38 48.72 15.06 -37.59
N ASP A 39 48.20 14.00 -38.20
CA ASP A 39 48.34 12.60 -37.77
C ASP A 39 47.64 12.26 -36.43
N ASP A 40 46.80 13.15 -35.91
CA ASP A 40 45.95 12.85 -34.75
C ASP A 40 44.88 11.79 -35.12
N THR A 41 44.66 10.87 -34.20
CA THR A 41 43.55 9.91 -34.19
C THR A 41 42.70 10.13 -32.95
N LEU A 42 41.45 9.62 -32.92
CA LEU A 42 40.65 9.68 -31.70
C LEU A 42 41.36 9.01 -30.52
N SER A 43 42.06 7.90 -30.77
CA SER A 43 42.84 7.18 -29.76
C SER A 43 43.99 8.03 -29.20
N SER A 44 44.79 8.65 -30.08
CA SER A 44 45.94 9.48 -29.65
C SER A 44 45.50 10.76 -28.95
N ILE A 45 44.37 11.36 -29.37
CA ILE A 45 43.77 12.52 -28.69
C ILE A 45 43.21 12.09 -27.32
N ALA A 46 42.50 10.96 -27.27
CA ALA A 46 41.91 10.43 -26.03
C ALA A 46 42.99 10.17 -24.97
N GLU A 47 44.09 9.53 -25.37
CA GLU A 47 45.24 9.28 -24.50
C GLU A 47 45.94 10.58 -24.05
N ARG A 48 46.16 11.52 -24.97
CA ARG A 48 46.73 12.85 -24.66
C ARG A 48 45.89 13.64 -23.67
N CYS A 49 44.57 13.54 -23.78
CA CYS A 49 43.62 14.27 -22.96
C CYS A 49 43.17 13.49 -21.71
N ASP A 50 43.67 12.29 -21.46
CA ASP A 50 43.22 11.38 -20.38
C ASP A 50 41.69 11.17 -20.36
N VAL A 51 41.11 10.98 -21.55
CA VAL A 51 39.68 10.69 -21.74
C VAL A 51 39.50 9.41 -22.55
N THR A 52 38.25 8.96 -22.70
CA THR A 52 37.94 7.82 -23.57
C THR A 52 37.43 8.30 -24.94
N GLU A 53 37.71 7.55 -26.00
CA GLU A 53 37.16 7.82 -27.34
C GLU A 53 35.63 7.94 -27.31
N ARG A 54 34.98 7.05 -26.56
CA ARG A 54 33.52 7.07 -26.35
C ARG A 54 33.03 8.35 -25.68
N SER A 55 33.84 8.98 -24.82
CA SER A 55 33.53 10.30 -24.26
C SER A 55 33.67 11.41 -25.29
N LEU A 56 34.74 11.39 -26.11
CA LEU A 56 34.93 12.34 -27.20
C LEU A 56 33.79 12.27 -28.24
N MET A 57 33.40 11.07 -28.66
CA MET A 57 32.30 10.87 -29.62
C MET A 57 30.94 11.31 -29.07
N ARG A 58 30.70 11.13 -27.76
CA ARG A 58 29.46 11.56 -27.12
C ARG A 58 29.34 13.09 -27.05
N LEU A 59 30.45 13.79 -26.84
CA LEU A 59 30.50 15.25 -26.81
C LEU A 59 30.49 15.85 -28.22
N ASN A 60 30.95 15.10 -29.23
CA ASN A 60 31.08 15.57 -30.60
C ASN A 60 30.25 14.68 -31.54
N PRO A 61 28.90 14.73 -31.51
CA PRO A 61 28.03 13.82 -32.26
C PRO A 61 28.11 13.97 -33.80
N ARG A 62 28.95 14.89 -34.29
CA ARG A 62 29.20 15.11 -35.73
C ARG A 62 30.35 14.23 -36.27
N ILE A 63 31.05 13.50 -35.40
CA ILE A 63 32.14 12.60 -35.77
C ILE A 63 31.80 11.17 -35.34
N GLU A 64 32.06 10.21 -36.22
CA GLU A 64 31.81 8.78 -35.96
C GLU A 64 33.12 8.00 -35.83
N GLY A 65 34.24 8.57 -36.29
CA GLY A 65 35.57 8.00 -36.07
C GLY A 65 36.72 8.91 -36.50
N SER A 66 37.96 8.42 -36.37
CA SER A 66 39.19 9.16 -36.74
C SER A 66 39.24 9.62 -38.21
N ARG A 67 38.41 9.03 -39.09
CA ARG A 67 38.32 9.41 -40.51
C ARG A 67 37.62 10.75 -40.73
N ASP A 68 36.85 11.21 -39.75
CA ASP A 68 36.09 12.46 -39.84
C ASP A 68 36.88 13.67 -39.31
N LEU A 69 38.06 13.42 -38.74
CA LEU A 69 38.92 14.45 -38.17
C LEU A 69 39.63 15.25 -39.29
N ARG A 70 39.61 16.57 -39.16
CA ARG A 70 40.34 17.49 -40.04
C ARG A 70 41.31 18.31 -39.22
N VAL A 71 42.51 18.53 -39.73
CA VAL A 71 43.50 19.39 -39.07
C VAL A 71 42.90 20.79 -38.85
N GLY A 72 42.99 21.30 -37.63
CA GLY A 72 42.38 22.57 -37.22
C GLY A 72 40.95 22.47 -36.71
N MET A 73 40.32 21.29 -36.74
CA MET A 73 39.01 21.06 -36.12
C MET A 73 39.11 21.15 -34.60
N GLN A 74 38.13 21.80 -33.96
CA GLN A 74 38.01 21.85 -32.51
C GLN A 74 37.10 20.72 -32.03
N LEU A 75 37.57 19.99 -31.01
CA LEU A 75 36.88 18.84 -30.43
C LEU A 75 36.63 19.10 -28.94
N ASP A 76 35.39 18.95 -28.50
CA ASP A 76 35.00 19.14 -27.10
C ASP A 76 35.45 17.92 -26.27
N VAL A 77 36.23 18.18 -25.23
CA VAL A 77 36.86 17.16 -24.39
C VAL A 77 36.14 17.02 -23.05
N ARG A 78 35.66 18.15 -22.51
CA ARG A 78 34.85 18.20 -21.28
C ARG A 78 33.48 18.75 -21.64
N GLY A 79 32.44 18.05 -21.21
CA GLY A 79 31.06 18.53 -21.37
C GLY A 79 30.79 19.67 -20.40
N ASP A 80 30.08 20.69 -20.88
CA ASP A 80 29.58 21.76 -20.03
C ASP A 80 28.56 21.16 -19.04
N VAL A 81 28.88 21.24 -17.75
CA VAL A 81 28.05 20.66 -16.69
C VAL A 81 26.72 21.39 -16.56
N ASP A 82 26.66 22.69 -16.88
CA ASP A 82 25.43 23.49 -16.81
C ASP A 82 24.48 23.15 -17.96
N GLU A 83 25.01 22.90 -19.17
CA GLU A 83 24.22 22.43 -20.31
C GLU A 83 23.67 21.01 -20.06
N GLY A 84 24.49 20.13 -19.45
CA GLY A 84 24.07 18.79 -19.05
C GLY A 84 22.94 18.80 -18.01
N LEU A 85 23.06 19.64 -16.98
CA LEU A 85 22.04 19.82 -15.96
C LEU A 85 20.77 20.47 -16.53
N GLY A 86 20.90 21.40 -17.48
CA GLY A 86 19.77 22.01 -18.19
C GLY A 86 18.96 20.99 -19.01
N ARG A 87 19.64 20.09 -19.72
CA ARG A 87 18.99 18.99 -20.46
C ARG A 87 18.32 17.97 -19.53
N LEU A 88 18.95 17.64 -18.41
CA LEU A 88 18.33 16.79 -17.39
C LEU A 88 17.10 17.46 -16.75
N GLY A 89 17.18 18.76 -16.50
CA GLY A 89 16.06 19.55 -15.98
C GLY A 89 14.87 19.61 -16.96
N SER A 90 15.12 19.78 -18.25
CA SER A 90 14.05 19.80 -19.26
C SER A 90 13.41 18.42 -19.46
N LEU A 91 14.22 17.35 -19.47
CA LEU A 91 13.73 15.96 -19.50
C LEU A 91 12.90 15.62 -18.26
N ALA A 92 13.35 16.02 -17.06
CA ALA A 92 12.60 15.84 -15.84
C ALA A 92 11.28 16.63 -15.85
N GLY A 93 11.31 17.88 -16.35
CA GLY A 93 10.12 18.71 -16.51
C GLY A 93 9.10 18.11 -17.48
N GLN A 94 9.56 17.60 -18.62
CA GLN A 94 8.70 16.89 -19.59
C GLN A 94 8.10 15.61 -19.00
N ALA A 95 8.90 14.82 -18.27
CA ALA A 95 8.42 13.62 -17.59
C ALA A 95 7.36 13.93 -16.54
N VAL A 96 7.57 14.97 -15.71
CA VAL A 96 6.60 15.41 -14.70
C VAL A 96 5.31 15.95 -15.34
N ALA A 97 5.41 16.71 -16.43
CA ALA A 97 4.25 17.20 -17.17
C ALA A 97 3.44 16.03 -17.77
N THR A 98 4.11 15.08 -18.42
CA THR A 98 3.47 13.89 -18.99
C THR A 98 2.79 13.03 -17.92
N LEU A 99 3.44 12.83 -16.76
CA LEU A 99 2.86 12.11 -15.64
C LEU A 99 1.64 12.83 -15.05
N SER A 100 1.69 14.17 -14.99
CA SER A 100 0.57 14.99 -14.49
C SER A 100 -0.63 14.97 -15.44
N ASP A 101 -0.40 15.01 -16.74
CA ASP A 101 -1.44 14.93 -17.76
C ASP A 101 -2.06 13.52 -17.80
N PHE A 102 -1.23 12.49 -17.69
CA PHE A 102 -1.71 11.11 -17.56
C PHE A 102 -2.55 10.91 -16.28
N ALA A 103 -2.11 11.43 -15.14
CA ALA A 103 -2.85 11.33 -13.87
C ALA A 103 -4.21 12.06 -13.94
N ARG A 104 -4.28 13.23 -14.58
CA ARG A 104 -5.55 13.95 -14.82
C ARG A 104 -6.46 13.18 -15.78
N ASN A 105 -5.90 12.56 -16.81
CA ASN A 105 -6.65 11.82 -17.82
C ASN A 105 -7.18 10.46 -17.34
N LEU A 106 -6.53 9.80 -16.38
CA LEU A 106 -7.03 8.57 -15.79
C LEU A 106 -8.34 8.80 -15.01
N GLY A 107 -8.43 9.88 -14.24
CA GLY A 107 -9.65 10.24 -13.52
C GLY A 107 -10.78 10.69 -14.44
N SER A 108 -10.46 11.49 -15.46
CA SER A 108 -11.47 11.97 -16.42
C SER A 108 -11.93 10.88 -17.39
N SER A 109 -11.07 9.95 -17.81
CA SER A 109 -11.46 8.87 -18.75
C SER A 109 -12.43 7.88 -18.13
N ALA A 110 -12.27 7.51 -16.86
CA ALA A 110 -13.24 6.66 -16.17
C ALA A 110 -14.60 7.36 -16.02
N GLN A 111 -14.59 8.65 -15.67
CA GLN A 111 -15.81 9.45 -15.54
C GLN A 111 -16.49 9.67 -16.90
N ASP A 112 -15.73 10.02 -17.94
CA ASP A 112 -16.21 10.27 -19.30
C ASP A 112 -16.70 8.97 -19.97
N LEU A 113 -16.08 7.82 -19.67
CA LEU A 113 -16.60 6.50 -20.09
C LEU A 113 -17.94 6.18 -19.43
N LEU A 114 -18.13 6.51 -18.16
CA LEU A 114 -19.40 6.30 -17.46
C LEU A 114 -20.48 7.28 -17.92
N ASP A 115 -20.10 8.53 -18.21
CA ASP A 115 -21.03 9.55 -18.69
C ASP A 115 -21.48 9.28 -20.15
N ARG A 116 -20.60 8.72 -20.98
CA ARG A 116 -20.94 8.29 -22.36
C ARG A 116 -21.65 6.94 -22.44
N ASN A 117 -21.68 6.18 -21.35
CA ASN A 117 -22.36 4.89 -21.29
C ASN A 117 -23.33 4.86 -20.11
N PRO A 118 -24.47 5.56 -20.20
CA PRO A 118 -25.47 5.63 -19.13
C PRO A 118 -25.99 4.23 -18.74
N ASP A 119 -26.04 3.27 -19.66
CA ASP A 119 -26.38 1.88 -19.36
C ASP A 119 -25.35 1.19 -18.44
N LEU A 120 -24.05 1.42 -18.68
CA LEU A 120 -22.99 0.89 -17.80
C LEU A 120 -23.09 1.51 -16.40
N ARG A 121 -23.37 2.81 -16.34
CA ARG A 121 -23.61 3.52 -15.08
C ARG A 121 -24.80 2.96 -14.32
N GLN A 122 -25.94 2.74 -14.99
CA GLN A 122 -27.12 2.12 -14.38
C GLN A 122 -26.85 0.69 -13.90
N ARG A 123 -26.08 -0.10 -14.66
CA ARG A 123 -25.69 -1.46 -14.27
C ARG A 123 -24.75 -1.44 -13.06
N MET A 124 -23.80 -0.50 -12.99
CA MET A 124 -22.95 -0.33 -11.81
C MET A 124 -23.74 0.09 -10.58
N GLU A 125 -24.65 1.05 -10.68
CA GLU A 125 -25.55 1.44 -9.59
C GLU A 125 -26.46 0.29 -9.15
N SER A 126 -26.86 -0.59 -10.08
CA SER A 126 -27.64 -1.79 -9.78
C SER A 126 -26.80 -2.84 -9.07
N VAL A 127 -25.55 -3.04 -9.50
CA VAL A 127 -24.59 -3.95 -8.85
C VAL A 127 -24.22 -3.40 -7.46
N GLU A 128 -24.03 -2.11 -7.30
CA GLU A 128 -23.76 -1.47 -6.01
C GLU A 128 -24.96 -1.62 -5.08
N ARG A 129 -26.19 -1.32 -5.52
CA ARG A 129 -27.40 -1.59 -4.73
C ARG A 129 -27.54 -3.07 -4.39
N GLN A 130 -27.18 -3.95 -5.32
CA GLN A 130 -27.22 -5.39 -5.10
C GLN A 130 -26.13 -5.85 -4.12
N LEU A 131 -24.94 -5.25 -4.12
CA LEU A 131 -23.86 -5.52 -3.17
C LEU A 131 -24.15 -4.89 -1.80
N GLN A 132 -24.80 -3.74 -1.74
CA GLN A 132 -25.31 -3.15 -0.49
C GLN A 132 -26.46 -3.99 0.08
N SER A 133 -27.29 -4.57 -0.80
CA SER A 133 -28.30 -5.57 -0.42
C SER A 133 -27.69 -6.92 -0.06
N SER A 134 -26.56 -7.28 -0.66
CA SER A 134 -25.83 -8.54 -0.47
C SER A 134 -24.59 -8.34 0.39
N GLY A 135 -24.58 -7.31 1.25
CA GLY A 135 -23.41 -6.89 2.02
C GLY A 135 -22.73 -8.08 2.67
N THR A 136 -21.45 -8.26 2.35
CA THR A 136 -20.55 -9.19 3.01
C THR A 136 -20.74 -9.12 4.53
N GLY A 137 -21.30 -10.18 5.10
CA GLY A 137 -21.09 -10.56 6.50
C GLY A 137 -21.99 -9.93 7.57
N SER A 138 -23.17 -9.42 7.24
CA SER A 138 -24.19 -9.15 8.27
C SER A 138 -25.55 -9.55 7.74
N VAL A 139 -25.85 -10.83 7.88
CA VAL A 139 -27.23 -11.28 7.87
C VAL A 139 -27.96 -10.38 8.86
N LYS A 140 -28.90 -9.53 8.39
CA LYS A 140 -29.76 -8.68 9.23
C LYS A 140 -30.78 -9.52 10.00
N GLY A 141 -30.35 -10.71 10.41
CA GLY A 141 -31.15 -11.61 11.18
C GLY A 141 -31.01 -11.30 12.65
N SER A 142 -32.13 -11.30 13.35
CA SER A 142 -32.12 -11.29 14.82
C SER A 142 -32.18 -12.74 15.30
N VAL A 143 -31.34 -13.07 16.27
CA VAL A 143 -31.46 -14.31 17.04
C VAL A 143 -31.96 -13.92 18.42
N SER A 144 -33.22 -14.26 18.71
CA SER A 144 -33.79 -14.15 20.05
C SER A 144 -33.87 -15.52 20.69
N VAL A 145 -33.58 -15.57 21.98
CA VAL A 145 -33.69 -16.77 22.79
C VAL A 145 -34.76 -16.53 23.84
N THR A 146 -35.63 -17.50 24.04
CA THR A 146 -36.66 -17.44 25.07
C THR A 146 -36.73 -18.79 25.78
N PRO A 147 -36.63 -18.83 27.12
CA PRO A 147 -36.43 -17.72 28.07
C PRO A 147 -34.97 -17.19 28.11
N THR A 148 -34.78 -15.94 28.58
CA THR A 148 -33.45 -15.30 28.79
C THR A 148 -32.72 -15.84 30.03
N GLU A 149 -33.42 -16.61 30.86
CA GLU A 149 -32.87 -17.34 32.00
C GLU A 149 -33.28 -18.81 31.88
N VAL A 150 -32.31 -19.71 31.94
CA VAL A 150 -32.53 -21.14 31.73
C VAL A 150 -31.57 -21.95 32.57
N ALA A 151 -32.04 -23.05 33.18
CA ALA A 151 -31.15 -23.92 33.93
C ALA A 151 -30.35 -24.83 32.99
N SER A 152 -29.19 -25.27 33.46
CA SER A 152 -28.40 -26.27 32.74
C SER A 152 -29.21 -27.55 32.53
N GLY A 153 -29.19 -28.10 31.31
CA GLY A 153 -29.95 -29.28 30.93
C GLY A 153 -31.42 -29.03 30.54
N GLU A 154 -31.94 -27.81 30.72
CA GLU A 154 -33.27 -27.41 30.24
C GLU A 154 -33.26 -27.01 28.76
N THR A 155 -34.44 -26.97 28.16
CA THR A 155 -34.62 -26.59 26.75
C THR A 155 -34.94 -25.10 26.63
N LEU A 156 -34.19 -24.39 25.80
CA LEU A 156 -34.50 -23.02 25.37
C LEU A 156 -35.03 -23.02 23.93
N THR A 157 -35.91 -22.08 23.62
CA THR A 157 -36.35 -21.86 22.23
C THR A 157 -35.45 -20.82 21.59
N VAL A 158 -34.69 -21.23 20.58
CA VAL A 158 -33.93 -20.33 19.70
C VAL A 158 -34.82 -19.93 18.54
N THR A 159 -35.04 -18.64 18.38
CA THR A 159 -35.71 -18.07 17.20
C THR A 159 -34.72 -17.20 16.45
N ALA A 160 -34.42 -17.55 15.21
CA ALA A 160 -33.66 -16.72 14.29
C ALA A 160 -34.54 -16.32 13.11
N GLN A 161 -34.48 -15.06 12.72
CA GLN A 161 -35.21 -14.53 11.56
C GLN A 161 -34.23 -13.84 10.62
N GLY A 162 -34.61 -13.61 9.36
CA GLY A 162 -33.79 -12.90 8.39
C GLY A 162 -32.55 -13.67 7.92
N LEU A 163 -32.54 -15.00 8.09
CA LEU A 163 -31.48 -15.89 7.59
C LEU A 163 -31.71 -16.22 6.10
N PRO A 164 -30.67 -16.65 5.36
CA PRO A 164 -30.86 -17.26 4.04
C PRO A 164 -31.83 -18.44 4.10
N SER A 165 -32.76 -18.56 3.14
CA SER A 165 -33.74 -19.66 3.09
C SER A 165 -33.12 -21.00 2.67
N ASP A 166 -33.73 -22.11 3.08
CA ASP A 166 -33.34 -23.50 2.73
C ASP A 166 -31.84 -23.82 2.93
N THR A 167 -31.21 -23.12 3.86
CA THR A 167 -29.76 -23.13 4.05
C THR A 167 -29.38 -23.98 5.26
N PRO A 168 -28.40 -24.90 5.14
CA PRO A 168 -27.91 -25.66 6.29
C PRO A 168 -27.16 -24.75 7.26
N VAL A 169 -27.56 -24.79 8.53
CA VAL A 169 -27.00 -23.98 9.61
C VAL A 169 -26.63 -24.86 10.80
N VAL A 170 -25.60 -24.44 11.52
CA VAL A 170 -25.17 -25.03 12.78
C VAL A 170 -25.49 -24.10 13.93
N ILE A 171 -25.93 -24.68 15.03
CA ILE A 171 -26.28 -23.99 16.25
C ILE A 171 -25.21 -24.35 17.27
N GLY A 172 -24.45 -23.35 17.67
CA GLY A 172 -23.46 -23.48 18.72
C GLY A 172 -23.84 -22.69 19.95
N ALA A 173 -23.22 -23.03 21.07
CA ALA A 173 -23.21 -22.14 22.22
C ALA A 173 -21.78 -21.91 22.70
N GLY A 174 -21.58 -20.77 23.34
CA GLY A 174 -20.29 -20.42 23.92
C GLY A 174 -20.29 -19.06 24.58
N ARG A 175 -19.09 -18.61 24.96
CA ARG A 175 -18.89 -17.28 25.55
C ARG A 175 -18.87 -16.23 24.44
N ARG A 176 -19.21 -14.97 24.78
CA ARG A 176 -19.31 -13.86 23.82
C ARG A 176 -18.06 -13.62 22.95
N GLN A 177 -16.87 -13.95 23.46
CA GLN A 177 -15.58 -13.76 22.77
C GLN A 177 -14.74 -15.04 22.73
N ALA A 178 -15.38 -16.21 22.85
CA ALA A 178 -14.69 -17.49 22.75
C ALA A 178 -15.19 -18.30 21.56
N ALA A 179 -14.47 -19.37 21.24
CA ALA A 179 -14.95 -20.42 20.36
C ALA A 179 -16.30 -20.94 20.88
N TYR A 180 -17.21 -21.23 19.94
CA TYR A 180 -18.48 -21.89 20.23
C TYR A 180 -18.35 -23.38 19.95
N GLU A 181 -19.09 -24.19 20.69
CA GLU A 181 -19.23 -25.62 20.44
C GLU A 181 -20.56 -25.88 19.73
N ILE A 182 -20.55 -26.72 18.70
CA ILE A 182 -21.76 -27.07 17.94
C ILE A 182 -22.60 -28.03 18.78
N ILE A 183 -23.84 -27.64 19.06
CA ILE A 183 -24.80 -28.43 19.83
C ILE A 183 -25.76 -29.14 18.88
N GLU A 184 -26.23 -28.43 17.86
CA GLU A 184 -27.27 -28.92 16.97
C GLU A 184 -27.06 -28.43 15.53
N ARG A 185 -27.61 -29.15 14.56
CA ARG A 185 -27.60 -28.78 13.15
C ARG A 185 -29.03 -28.73 12.65
N ALA A 186 -29.35 -27.72 11.84
CA ALA A 186 -30.68 -27.56 11.29
C ALA A 186 -30.63 -26.94 9.90
N ARG A 187 -31.80 -26.78 9.29
CA ARG A 187 -31.97 -26.06 8.03
C ARG A 187 -32.98 -24.95 8.25
N THR A 188 -32.70 -23.77 7.73
CA THR A 188 -33.62 -22.64 7.75
C THR A 188 -34.82 -22.92 6.84
N SER A 189 -35.99 -22.41 7.21
CA SER A 189 -37.21 -22.52 6.42
C SER A 189 -37.12 -21.70 5.13
N SER A 190 -38.07 -21.91 4.21
CA SER A 190 -38.15 -21.18 2.93
C SER A 190 -38.34 -19.67 3.09
N ASP A 191 -38.81 -19.23 4.27
CA ASP A 191 -38.99 -17.82 4.66
C ASP A 191 -37.78 -17.24 5.41
N GLY A 192 -36.68 -17.99 5.53
CA GLY A 192 -35.47 -17.53 6.22
C GLY A 192 -35.61 -17.48 7.74
N THR A 193 -36.60 -18.20 8.30
CA THR A 193 -36.78 -18.34 9.74
C THR A 193 -36.25 -19.66 10.26
N LEU A 194 -35.89 -19.68 11.54
CA LEU A 194 -35.48 -20.87 12.27
C LEU A 194 -36.06 -20.80 13.67
N ARG A 195 -36.87 -21.79 14.08
CA ARG A 195 -37.37 -21.90 15.44
C ARG A 195 -37.20 -23.32 15.92
N MET A 196 -36.39 -23.51 16.95
CA MET A 196 -36.13 -24.84 17.51
C MET A 196 -35.94 -24.79 19.03
N ASN A 197 -36.12 -25.95 19.65
CA ASN A 197 -35.84 -26.14 21.07
C ASN A 197 -34.46 -26.78 21.22
N VAL A 198 -33.50 -26.03 21.72
CA VAL A 198 -32.14 -26.48 21.96
C VAL A 198 -31.99 -26.80 23.44
N ARG A 199 -31.40 -27.95 23.76
CA ARG A 199 -31.05 -28.29 25.15
C ARG A 199 -29.75 -27.57 25.53
N VAL A 200 -29.76 -26.87 26.66
CA VAL A 200 -28.58 -26.24 27.22
C VAL A 200 -27.61 -27.31 27.70
N PRO A 201 -26.35 -27.34 27.21
CA PRO A 201 -25.37 -28.32 27.63
C PRO A 201 -24.99 -28.17 29.11
N ASP A 202 -24.63 -29.28 29.76
CA ASP A 202 -24.28 -29.29 31.19
C ASP A 202 -23.07 -28.42 31.56
N TRP A 203 -22.14 -28.29 30.62
CA TRP A 203 -20.97 -27.45 30.78
C TRP A 203 -21.30 -25.95 30.86
N ALA A 204 -22.47 -25.53 30.35
CA ALA A 204 -22.88 -24.13 30.35
C ALA A 204 -23.27 -23.64 31.75
N ALA A 205 -23.57 -24.56 32.69
CA ALA A 205 -23.83 -24.24 34.09
C ALA A 205 -22.73 -23.37 34.72
N ASN A 206 -21.49 -23.58 34.31
CA ASN A 206 -20.32 -22.89 34.87
C ASN A 206 -20.06 -21.51 34.22
N MET A 207 -20.77 -21.15 33.15
CA MET A 207 -20.43 -19.97 32.34
C MET A 207 -21.12 -18.68 32.80
N ARG A 208 -22.15 -18.74 33.65
CA ARG A 208 -23.03 -17.64 34.11
C ARG A 208 -23.77 -16.88 32.99
N GLN A 209 -23.10 -16.65 31.85
CA GLN A 209 -23.60 -16.02 30.63
C GLN A 209 -23.26 -16.91 29.44
N LEU A 210 -24.29 -17.29 28.68
CA LEU A 210 -24.17 -18.09 27.48
C LEU A 210 -24.66 -17.27 26.28
N ALA A 211 -23.97 -17.33 25.15
CA ALA A 211 -24.46 -16.80 23.89
C ALA A 211 -24.72 -17.96 22.93
N VAL A 212 -25.89 -17.95 22.28
CA VAL A 212 -26.22 -18.90 21.21
C VAL A 212 -25.74 -18.30 19.89
N VAL A 213 -25.07 -19.11 19.08
CA VAL A 213 -24.52 -18.73 17.79
C VAL A 213 -25.21 -19.57 16.72
N VAL A 214 -25.77 -18.91 15.72
CA VAL A 214 -26.28 -19.56 14.51
C VAL A 214 -25.33 -19.20 13.37
N ALA A 215 -24.67 -20.20 12.79
CA ALA A 215 -23.72 -20.01 11.70
C ALA A 215 -24.09 -20.88 10.50
N ALA A 216 -23.74 -20.45 9.30
CA ALA A 216 -23.85 -21.33 8.14
C ALA A 216 -22.84 -22.46 8.22
N GLU A 217 -23.25 -23.68 7.84
CA GLU A 217 -22.37 -24.84 7.85
C GLU A 217 -21.25 -24.73 6.81
N ASN A 218 -21.55 -24.11 5.66
CA ASN A 218 -20.64 -24.02 4.51
C ASN A 218 -20.35 -22.55 4.09
N SER A 219 -20.52 -21.58 4.99
CA SER A 219 -20.30 -20.15 4.67
C SER A 219 -19.74 -19.37 5.86
N GLU A 220 -19.13 -18.21 5.60
CA GLU A 220 -18.42 -17.42 6.62
C GLU A 220 -19.31 -16.52 7.50
N TRP A 221 -20.63 -16.62 7.40
CA TRP A 221 -21.53 -15.78 8.22
C TRP A 221 -21.95 -16.50 9.51
N SER A 222 -22.02 -15.73 10.60
CA SER A 222 -22.58 -16.16 11.88
C SER A 222 -23.33 -15.01 12.56
N ILE A 223 -24.41 -15.33 13.27
CA ILE A 223 -25.19 -14.41 14.07
C ILE A 223 -25.19 -14.91 15.51
N ARG A 224 -25.04 -14.00 16.46
CA ARG A 224 -25.02 -14.32 17.89
C ARG A 224 -26.22 -13.70 18.58
N SER A 225 -26.85 -14.45 19.48
CA SER A 225 -27.90 -13.93 20.35
C SER A 225 -27.32 -12.98 21.41
N GLU A 226 -28.21 -12.24 22.07
CA GLU A 226 -27.89 -11.62 23.35
C GLU A 226 -27.51 -12.69 24.39
N PRO A 227 -26.63 -12.35 25.36
CA PRO A 227 -26.24 -13.29 26.40
C PRO A 227 -27.43 -13.62 27.29
N ILE A 228 -27.69 -14.91 27.48
CA ILE A 228 -28.67 -15.42 28.43
C ILE A 228 -27.98 -15.83 29.72
N THR A 229 -28.69 -15.69 30.84
CA THR A 229 -28.19 -16.11 32.15
C THR A 229 -28.44 -17.60 32.32
N VAL A 230 -27.37 -18.37 32.56
CA VAL A 230 -27.52 -19.79 32.90
C VAL A 230 -27.52 -19.92 34.41
N THR A 231 -28.65 -20.36 34.96
CA THR A 231 -28.73 -20.69 36.38
C THR A 231 -28.19 -22.10 36.58
N GLY A 232 -27.10 -22.22 37.33
CA GLY A 232 -26.58 -23.52 37.71
C GLY A 232 -27.58 -24.20 38.63
N SER A 233 -28.19 -25.30 38.19
CA SER A 233 -28.81 -26.27 39.08
C SER A 233 -27.69 -26.91 39.89
N LYS A 234 -27.49 -26.35 41.08
CA LYS A 234 -26.62 -26.88 42.11
C LYS A 234 -27.06 -28.30 42.46
N LEU A 235 -26.18 -29.27 42.28
CA LEU A 235 -26.03 -30.42 43.17
C LEU A 235 -24.56 -30.52 43.55
#